data_AF-A0A3C1EVB4-F1
#
_entry.id   AF-A0A3C1EVB4-F1
#
_cell.length_a   1.000
_cell.length_b   1.000
_cell.length_c   1.000
_cell.angle_alpha   90.00
_cell.angle_beta   90.00
_cell.angle_gamma   90.00
#
_symmetry.space_group_name_H-M   'P 1'
#
loop_
_entity.id
_entity.type
_entity.pdbx_description
1 polymer ?
#
loop_
_entity_poly.entity_id
_entity_poly.type
_entity_poly.pdbx_seq_one_letter_code
_entity_poly.pdbx_strand_id
1 'polypeptide(L)'
;MSKYRWILLVLFVLIWTWAAIKPKYPHDWLLENYLVFVFVPVILLISRYFKLSDLSYTLLTLFFILHVVGSHYTYAEVPFGYTLQEFIGA
;
A
#
# COMPACT_ATOMS: atom_id res chain seq x y z
N MET A 1 -21.17 -1.02 4.12
CA MET A 1 -20.22 -1.15 2.98
C MET A 1 -20.44 -2.52 2.34
N SER A 2 -20.32 -2.66 1.02
CA SER A 2 -20.46 -3.98 0.38
C SER A 2 -19.37 -4.95 0.87
N LYS A 3 -19.67 -6.26 0.89
CA LYS A 3 -18.73 -7.32 1.34
C LYS A 3 -17.36 -7.20 0.64
N TYR A 4 -17.36 -6.84 -0.64
CA TYR A 4 -16.17 -6.60 -1.45
C TYR A 4 -15.20 -5.57 -0.85
N ARG A 5 -15.72 -4.41 -0.43
CA ARG A 5 -14.90 -3.34 0.16
C ARG A 5 -14.29 -3.75 1.49
N TRP A 6 -15.01 -4.57 2.26
CA TRP A 6 -14.51 -5.11 3.52
C TRP A 6 -13.35 -6.09 3.31
N ILE A 7 -13.43 -6.94 2.28
CA ILE A 7 -12.35 -7.87 1.91
C ILE A 7 -11.09 -7.09 1.52
N LEU A 8 -11.21 -6.06 0.67
CA LEU A 8 -10.08 -5.22 0.27
C LEU A 8 -9.42 -4.52 1.46
N LEU A 9 -10.22 -3.99 2.40
CA LEU A 9 -9.72 -3.37 3.61
C LEU A 9 -8.96 -4.35 4.51
N VAL A 10 -9.52 -5.53 4.76
CA VAL A 10 -8.87 -6.56 5.57
C VAL A 10 -7.56 -7.02 4.93
N LEU A 11 -7.58 -7.22 3.61
CA LEU A 11 -6.39 -7.61 2.86
C LEU A 11 -5.31 -6.52 2.92
N PHE A 12 -5.69 -5.26 2.79
CA PHE A 12 -4.77 -4.13 2.96
C PHE A 12 -4.18 -4.09 4.38
N VAL A 13 -5.02 -4.19 5.43
CA VAL A 13 -4.56 -4.17 6.82
C VAL A 13 -3.64 -5.34 7.14
N LEU A 14 -3.90 -6.53 6.60
CA LEU A 14 -3.02 -7.69 6.75
C LEU A 14 -1.64 -7.44 6.12
N ILE A 15 -1.61 -6.94 4.88
CA ILE A 15 -0.36 -6.64 4.17
C ILE A 15 0.40 -5.49 4.87
N TRP A 16 -0.32 -4.49 5.33
CA TRP A 16 0.23 -3.37 6.09
C TRP A 16 0.83 -3.81 7.43
N THR A 17 0.13 -4.69 8.16
CA THR A 17 0.63 -5.26 9.41
C THR A 17 1.86 -6.13 9.15
N TRP A 18 1.86 -6.94 8.07
CA TRP A 18 3.04 -7.71 7.66
C TRP A 18 4.23 -6.81 7.35
N ALA A 19 4.02 -5.72 6.61
CA ALA A 19 5.05 -4.74 6.29
C ALA A 19 5.59 -4.00 7.52
N ALA A 20 4.79 -3.88 8.58
CA ALA A 20 5.21 -3.31 9.85
C ALA A 20 6.03 -4.30 10.72
N ILE A 21 6.06 -5.59 10.40
CA ILE A 21 6.84 -6.59 11.14
C ILE A 21 8.27 -6.61 10.60
N LYS A 22 9.24 -6.15 11.41
CA LYS A 22 10.68 -6.04 11.08
C LYS A 22 10.99 -5.22 9.80
N PRO A 23 10.62 -3.94 9.75
CA PRO A 23 11.19 -3.05 8.73
C PRO A 23 12.70 -2.96 8.91
N LYS A 24 13.45 -3.02 7.81
CA LYS A 24 14.92 -2.98 7.81
C LYS A 24 15.46 -1.67 8.39
N TYR A 25 14.73 -0.57 8.17
CA TYR A 25 14.97 0.76 8.74
C TYR A 25 13.68 1.32 9.35
N PRO A 26 13.43 1.13 10.66
CA PRO A 26 12.16 1.52 11.28
C PRO A 26 11.88 3.03 11.26
N HIS A 27 12.93 3.86 11.24
CA HIS A 27 12.78 5.33 11.21
C HIS A 27 12.37 5.85 9.84
N ASP A 28 12.94 5.31 8.76
CA ASP A 28 12.56 5.64 7.37
C ASP A 28 11.20 5.04 7.02
N TRP A 29 10.92 3.82 7.49
CA TRP A 29 9.61 3.19 7.33
C TRP A 29 8.47 4.02 7.92
N LEU A 30 8.67 4.61 9.11
CA LEU A 30 7.69 5.50 9.75
C LEU A 30 7.45 6.77 8.93
N LEU A 31 8.51 7.35 8.37
CA LEU A 31 8.46 8.57 7.58
C LEU A 31 7.73 8.34 6.25
N GLU A 32 7.97 7.18 5.61
CA GLU A 32 7.28 6.76 4.38
C GLU A 32 5.83 6.31 4.63
N ASN A 33 5.54 5.71 5.79
CA ASN A 33 4.18 5.33 6.18
C ASN A 33 3.36 6.50 6.77
N TYR A 34 3.97 7.65 7.05
CA TYR A 34 3.26 8.84 7.52
C TYR A 34 2.15 9.25 6.54
N LEU A 35 2.43 9.21 5.23
CA LEU A 35 1.42 9.47 4.20
C LEU A 35 0.32 8.41 4.22
N VAL A 36 0.65 7.13 4.44
CA VAL A 36 -0.36 6.06 4.53
C VAL A 36 -1.29 6.30 5.71
N PHE A 37 -0.76 6.69 6.88
CA PHE A 37 -1.57 7.04 8.05
C PHE A 37 -2.52 8.22 7.82
N VAL A 38 -2.18 9.15 6.92
CA VAL A 38 -3.04 10.29 6.56
C VAL A 38 -4.02 9.92 5.44
N PHE A 39 -3.53 9.32 4.36
CA PHE A 39 -4.34 9.05 3.17
C PHE A 39 -5.33 7.90 3.34
N VAL A 40 -5.03 6.88 4.15
CA VAL A 40 -5.97 5.78 4.43
C VAL A 40 -7.26 6.31 5.08
N PRO A 41 -7.25 7.05 6.21
CA PRO A 41 -8.47 7.60 6.78
C PRO A 41 -9.13 8.65 5.90
N VAL A 42 -8.35 9.47 5.17
CA VAL A 42 -8.92 10.42 4.19
C VAL A 42 -9.70 9.69 3.10
N ILE A 43 -9.17 8.60 2.55
CA ILE A 43 -9.86 7.79 1.55
C ILE A 43 -11.07 7.09 2.15
N LEU A 44 -11.00 6.59 3.39
CA LEU A 44 -12.17 6.04 4.08
C LEU A 44 -13.27 7.09 4.26
N LEU A 45 -12.91 8.33 4.62
CA LEU A 45 -13.86 9.45 4.72
C LEU A 45 -14.45 9.79 3.35
N ILE A 46 -13.62 9.99 2.33
CA ILE A 46 -14.06 10.28 0.96
C ILE A 46 -14.95 9.15 0.43
N SER A 47 -14.63 7.89 0.70
CA SER A 47 -15.43 6.73 0.30
C SER A 47 -16.81 6.67 0.96
N ARG A 48 -16.99 7.41 2.07
CA ARG A 48 -18.26 7.56 2.77
C ARG A 48 -19.15 8.61 2.12
N TYR A 49 -18.56 9.63 1.50
CA TYR A 49 -19.27 10.72 0.81
C TYR A 49 -19.44 10.46 -0.69
N PHE A 50 -18.43 9.89 -1.35
CA PHE A 50 -18.42 9.55 -2.76
C PHE A 50 -18.50 8.03 -2.95
N LYS A 51 -19.53 7.56 -3.67
CA LYS A 51 -19.62 6.18 -4.14
C LYS A 51 -18.62 5.98 -5.29
N LEU A 52 -17.35 5.77 -4.93
CA LEU A 52 -16.31 5.31 -5.84
C LEU A 52 -16.75 3.99 -6.52
N SER A 53 -16.39 3.80 -7.79
CA SER A 53 -16.64 2.54 -8.50
C SER A 53 -15.80 1.41 -7.91
N ASP A 54 -16.23 0.16 -8.06
CA ASP A 54 -15.46 -1.00 -7.55
C ASP A 54 -14.03 -1.02 -8.11
N LEU A 55 -13.85 -0.59 -9.38
CA LEU A 55 -12.53 -0.44 -10.01
C LEU A 55 -11.65 0.60 -9.30
N SER A 56 -12.22 1.70 -8.83
CA SER A 56 -11.48 2.72 -8.09
C SER A 56 -11.00 2.19 -6.74
N TYR A 57 -11.81 1.37 -6.05
CA TYR A 57 -11.38 0.70 -4.82
C TYR A 57 -10.23 -0.28 -5.07
N THR A 58 -10.28 -1.04 -6.17
CA THR A 58 -9.19 -1.94 -6.56
C THR A 58 -7.90 -1.20 -6.83
N LEU A 59 -7.95 -0.12 -7.63
CA LEU A 59 -6.78 0.68 -7.97
C LEU A 59 -6.16 1.35 -6.73
N LEU A 60 -6.99 1.91 -5.84
CA LEU A 60 -6.50 2.49 -4.58
C LEU A 60 -5.85 1.43 -3.69
N THR A 61 -6.46 0.24 -3.58
CA THR A 61 -5.92 -0.86 -2.79
C THR A 61 -4.59 -1.34 -3.37
N LEU A 62 -4.51 -1.50 -4.70
CA LEU A 62 -3.29 -1.89 -5.40
C LEU A 62 -2.18 -0.86 -5.19
N PHE A 63 -2.49 0.43 -5.36
CA PHE A 63 -1.55 1.52 -5.12
C PHE A 63 -0.98 1.49 -3.70
N PHE A 64 -1.86 1.33 -2.70
CA PHE A 64 -1.43 1.24 -1.32
C PHE A 64 -0.61 -0.01 -1.01
N ILE A 65 -0.95 -1.16 -1.59
CA ILE A 65 -0.15 -2.38 -1.45
C ILE A 65 1.26 -2.16 -2.03
N LEU A 66 1.37 -1.60 -3.23
CA LEU A 66 2.67 -1.29 -3.85
C LEU A 66 3.49 -0.32 -3.00
N HIS A 67 2.85 0.72 -2.45
CA HIS A 67 3.51 1.68 -1.55
C HIS A 67 4.04 1.02 -0.28
N VAL A 68 3.20 0.22 0.38
CA VAL A 68 3.55 -0.50 1.61
C VAL A 68 4.69 -1.49 1.38
N VAL A 69 4.64 -2.25 0.27
CA VAL A 69 5.72 -3.16 -0.12
C VAL A 69 7.01 -2.39 -0.42
N GLY A 70 6.93 -1.28 -1.15
CA GLY A 70 8.07 -0.39 -1.38
C GLY A 70 8.70 0.11 -0.07
N SER A 71 7.86 0.51 0.89
CA SER A 71 8.34 1.01 2.19
C SER A 71 8.94 -0.08 3.08
N HIS A 72 8.48 -1.33 2.98
CA HIS A 72 9.00 -2.44 3.77
C HIS A 72 10.45 -2.80 3.38
N TYR A 73 10.72 -2.83 2.07
CA TYR A 73 12.05 -3.14 1.56
C TYR A 73 12.95 -1.91 1.44
N THR A 74 12.41 -0.69 1.56
CA THR A 74 13.04 0.55 1.05
C THR A 74 13.00 0.53 -0.48
N TYR A 75 12.56 1.62 -1.14
CA TYR A 75 12.39 1.67 -2.61
C TYR A 75 13.62 1.18 -3.41
N ALA A 76 14.82 1.32 -2.83
CA ALA A 76 16.08 0.90 -3.42
C ALA A 76 16.37 -0.61 -3.35
N GLU A 77 15.75 -1.36 -2.42
CA GLU A 77 16.05 -2.79 -2.24
C GLU A 77 14.89 -3.72 -2.61
N VAL A 78 13.82 -3.19 -3.21
CA VAL A 78 12.71 -4.03 -3.67
C VAL A 78 13.25 -5.02 -4.72
N PRO A 79 13.23 -6.34 -4.49
CA PRO A 79 13.77 -7.33 -5.43
C PRO A 79 13.13 -7.26 -6.82
N PHE A 80 11.89 -6.75 -6.88
CA PHE A 80 11.19 -6.48 -8.11
C PHE A 80 11.91 -5.44 -9.00
N GLY A 81 12.53 -4.42 -8.40
CA GLY A 81 13.31 -3.42 -9.12
C GLY A 81 14.49 -4.04 -9.86
N TYR A 82 15.20 -4.96 -9.21
CA TYR A 82 16.31 -5.68 -9.83
C TYR A 82 15.85 -6.61 -10.95
N THR A 83 14.75 -7.36 -10.76
CA THR A 83 14.21 -8.20 -11.85
C THR A 83 13.70 -7.38 -13.03
N LEU A 84 13.16 -6.20 -12.77
CA LEU A 84 12.70 -5.29 -13.82
C LEU A 84 13.90 -4.65 -14.53
N GLN A 85 14.96 -4.29 -13.81
CA GLN A 85 16.21 -3.81 -14.37
C GLN A 85 16.88 -4.86 -15.26
N GLU A 86 16.96 -6.11 -14.81
CA GLU A 86 17.42 -7.24 -15.63
C GLU A 86 16.57 -7.45 -16.88
N PHE A 87 15.24 -7.31 -16.75
CA PHE A 87 14.33 -7.52 -17.88
C PHE A 87 14.36 -6.38 -18.91
N ILE A 88 14.58 -5.14 -18.47
CA ILE A 88 14.66 -3.95 -19.33
C ILE A 88 16.10 -3.74 -19.85
N GLY A 89 17.10 -4.39 -19.27
CA GLY A 89 18.50 -4.32 -19.69
C GLY A 89 19.16 -2.98 -19.38
N ALA A 90 18.83 -2.39 -18.22
CA ALA A 90 19.39 -1.13 -17.73
C ALA A 90 20.53 -1.32 -16.71
#